data_AF-A0A9E7AH76-F1
#
_entry.id   AF-A0A9E7AH76-F1
#
_cell.length_a   1.000
_cell.length_b   1.000
_cell.length_c   1.000
_cell.angle_alpha   90.00
_cell.angle_beta   90.00
_cell.angle_gamma   90.00
#
_symmetry.space_group_name_H-M   'P 1'
#
loop_
_entity.id
_entity.type
_entity.pdbx_description
1 polymer ?
#
loop_
_entity_poly.entity_id
_entity_poly.type
_entity_poly.pdbx_seq_one_letter_code
_entity_poly.pdbx_strand_id
1 'polypeptide(L)'
;MASSKSRALTRDIILSAALELVDDAGLSALSLRSLGKRLGVSQAAFYRHFPDKAALLEGICEQLWRLTYDRFLALVQGADGVHDDAAPGASATASAPDQALQAQEYIRQYANCLRATLQDHPNTVILLMTHPISTPEQLSLLAGVLASLARSGFTPTTDTLALITSVSVYTTGFVAAEVVPPAGTSDDAVAKPGSAAPAAAPTPAAPSEGADDAVVAGTEDLMAVSAMLDPADAAALQPLIGEVLAGKWDFSAQFERGLEAILRGW
;
A
#
# COMPACT_ATOMS: atom_id res chain seq x y z
N MET A 1 0.06 16.29 -42.20
CA MET A 1 -0.35 14.99 -41.63
C MET A 1 0.88 14.33 -41.04
N ALA A 2 1.05 14.43 -39.72
CA ALA A 2 2.14 13.75 -39.03
C ALA A 2 1.69 12.31 -38.76
N SER A 3 2.34 11.35 -39.42
CA SER A 3 2.16 9.93 -39.16
C SER A 3 2.66 9.63 -37.74
N SER A 4 1.74 9.45 -36.79
CA SER A 4 2.11 8.88 -35.48
C SER A 4 2.54 7.44 -35.74
N LYS A 5 3.84 7.17 -35.72
CA LYS A 5 4.37 5.80 -35.61
C LYS A 5 3.58 5.11 -34.50
N SER A 6 2.83 4.06 -34.84
CA SER A 6 2.20 3.22 -33.83
C SER A 6 3.31 2.79 -32.86
N ARG A 7 3.20 3.22 -31.60
CA ARG A 7 4.11 2.78 -30.56
C ARG A 7 4.02 1.25 -30.55
N ALA A 8 5.13 0.56 -30.77
CA ALA A 8 5.14 -0.89 -30.77
C ALA A 8 4.53 -1.38 -29.46
N LEU A 9 3.62 -2.35 -29.53
CA LEU A 9 3.01 -2.94 -28.35
C LEU A 9 4.10 -3.65 -27.53
N THR A 10 4.27 -3.26 -26.27
CA THR A 10 5.22 -3.88 -25.34
C THR A 10 4.49 -4.39 -24.11
N ARG A 11 5.14 -5.27 -23.34
CA ARG A 11 4.61 -5.77 -22.07
C ARG A 11 4.27 -4.60 -21.13
N ASP A 12 5.18 -3.63 -21.01
CA ASP A 12 4.99 -2.46 -20.14
C ASP A 12 3.79 -1.61 -20.55
N ILE A 13 3.61 -1.33 -21.86
CA ILE A 13 2.45 -0.57 -22.35
C ILE A 13 1.14 -1.31 -22.04
N ILE A 14 1.13 -2.64 -22.19
CA ILE A 14 -0.03 -3.46 -21.86
C ILE A 14 -0.32 -3.40 -20.35
N LEU A 15 0.70 -3.55 -19.50
CA LEU A 15 0.54 -3.55 -18.05
C LEU A 15 0.12 -2.19 -17.51
N SER A 16 0.70 -1.10 -18.00
CA SER A 16 0.26 0.26 -17.64
C SER A 16 -1.21 0.47 -18.03
N ALA A 17 -1.61 0.12 -19.25
CA ALA A 17 -3.00 0.27 -19.68
C ALA A 17 -3.97 -0.68 -18.94
N ALA A 18 -3.49 -1.85 -18.49
CA ALA A 18 -4.26 -2.77 -17.67
C ALA A 18 -4.46 -2.22 -16.26
N LEU A 19 -3.41 -1.68 -15.65
CA LEU A 19 -3.45 -1.02 -14.35
C LEU A 19 -4.42 0.16 -14.37
N GLU A 20 -4.28 1.07 -15.33
CA GLU A 20 -5.21 2.19 -15.50
C GLU A 20 -6.67 1.71 -15.69
N LEU A 21 -6.89 0.61 -16.42
CA LEU A 21 -8.24 0.06 -16.59
C LEU A 21 -8.82 -0.49 -15.28
N VAL A 22 -7.98 -1.09 -14.44
CA VAL A 22 -8.39 -1.56 -13.11
C VAL A 22 -8.67 -0.37 -12.19
N ASP A 23 -7.88 0.69 -12.27
CA ASP A 23 -8.12 1.91 -11.50
C ASP A 23 -9.45 2.58 -11.92
N ASP A 24 -9.68 2.72 -13.22
CA ASP A 24 -10.86 3.40 -13.78
C ASP A 24 -12.17 2.63 -13.58
N ALA A 25 -12.15 1.29 -13.75
CA ALA A 25 -13.36 0.48 -13.91
C ALA A 25 -13.39 -0.77 -13.02
N GLY A 26 -12.40 -0.95 -12.15
CA GLY A 26 -12.29 -2.09 -11.26
C GLY A 26 -11.78 -3.36 -11.95
N LEU A 27 -11.38 -4.33 -11.12
CA LEU A 27 -10.76 -5.57 -11.59
C LEU A 27 -11.71 -6.45 -12.45
N SER A 28 -13.02 -6.39 -12.20
CA SER A 28 -14.03 -7.16 -12.94
C SER A 28 -14.15 -6.73 -14.40
N ALA A 29 -13.83 -5.47 -14.73
CA ALA A 29 -13.84 -4.93 -16.08
C ALA A 29 -12.62 -5.34 -16.92
N LEU A 30 -11.58 -5.90 -16.29
CA LEU A 30 -10.35 -6.29 -16.96
C LEU A 30 -10.54 -7.55 -17.83
N SER A 31 -10.42 -7.36 -19.14
CA SER A 31 -10.45 -8.42 -20.15
C SER A 31 -9.53 -8.07 -21.32
N LEU A 32 -9.07 -9.08 -22.08
CA LEU A 32 -8.31 -8.84 -23.31
C LEU A 32 -9.10 -8.00 -24.33
N ARG A 33 -10.43 -8.08 -24.29
CA ARG A 33 -11.32 -7.29 -25.15
C ARG A 33 -11.32 -5.81 -24.76
N SER A 34 -11.50 -5.50 -23.47
CA SER A 34 -11.49 -4.12 -22.97
C SER A 34 -10.10 -3.49 -23.13
N LEU A 35 -9.03 -4.25 -22.89
CA LEU A 35 -7.66 -3.84 -23.19
C LEU A 35 -7.41 -3.59 -24.67
N GLY A 36 -7.85 -4.49 -25.55
CA GLY A 36 -7.72 -4.31 -27.00
C GLY A 36 -8.43 -3.06 -27.51
N LYS A 37 -9.62 -2.77 -26.95
CA LYS A 37 -10.36 -1.53 -27.23
C LYS A 37 -9.59 -0.28 -26.77
N ARG A 38 -9.01 -0.31 -25.56
CA ARG A 38 -8.22 0.81 -24.99
C ARG A 38 -6.95 1.08 -25.81
N LEU A 39 -6.25 0.01 -26.22
CA LEU A 39 -4.96 0.10 -26.92
C LEU A 39 -5.08 0.14 -28.45
N GLY A 40 -6.28 -0.02 -29.01
CA GLY A 40 -6.50 -0.05 -30.47
C GLY A 40 -5.89 -1.27 -31.15
N VAL A 41 -5.79 -2.41 -30.46
CA VAL A 41 -5.18 -3.66 -30.96
C VAL A 41 -6.14 -4.84 -30.86
N SER A 42 -5.91 -5.86 -31.69
CA SER A 42 -6.69 -7.11 -31.62
C SER A 42 -6.31 -7.93 -30.39
N GLN A 43 -7.23 -8.77 -29.91
CA GLN A 43 -6.95 -9.68 -28.79
C GLN A 43 -5.77 -10.62 -29.08
N ALA A 44 -5.60 -11.00 -30.36
CA ALA A 44 -4.49 -11.84 -30.81
C ALA A 44 -3.10 -11.23 -30.54
N ALA A 45 -2.99 -9.91 -30.46
CA ALA A 45 -1.73 -9.23 -30.20
C ALA A 45 -1.19 -9.49 -28.78
N PHE A 46 -2.07 -9.68 -27.80
CA PHE A 46 -1.68 -9.90 -26.39
C PHE A 46 -1.04 -11.27 -26.17
N TYR A 47 -1.44 -12.30 -26.91
CA TYR A 47 -0.89 -13.66 -26.77
C TYR A 47 0.60 -13.78 -27.09
N ARG A 48 1.20 -12.75 -27.72
CA ARG A 48 2.65 -12.66 -27.92
C ARG A 48 3.42 -12.23 -26.67
N HIS A 49 2.72 -11.60 -25.72
CA HIS A 49 3.30 -11.04 -24.49
C HIS A 49 2.86 -11.80 -23.25
N PHE A 50 1.64 -12.35 -23.25
CA PHE A 50 1.06 -13.08 -22.13
C PHE A 50 0.37 -14.35 -22.64
N PRO A 51 0.70 -15.53 -22.09
CA PRO A 51 0.07 -16.78 -22.52
C PRO A 51 -1.43 -16.82 -22.19
N ASP A 52 -1.85 -16.19 -21.08
CA ASP A 52 -3.23 -16.19 -20.61
C ASP A 52 -3.55 -14.97 -19.72
N LYS A 53 -4.78 -14.93 -19.17
CA LYS A 53 -5.24 -13.88 -18.25
C LYS A 53 -4.50 -13.94 -16.90
N ALA A 54 -4.10 -15.13 -16.43
CA ALA A 54 -3.41 -15.25 -15.16
C ALA A 54 -2.02 -14.59 -15.22
N ALA A 55 -1.27 -14.81 -16.31
CA ALA A 55 0.00 -14.15 -16.55
C ALA A 55 -0.12 -12.62 -16.70
N LEU A 56 -1.26 -12.13 -17.22
CA LEU A 56 -1.56 -10.70 -17.25
C LEU A 56 -1.79 -10.15 -15.82
N LEU A 57 -2.57 -10.84 -15.00
CA LEU A 57 -2.81 -10.44 -13.60
C LEU A 57 -1.52 -10.45 -12.79
N GLU A 58 -0.69 -11.47 -12.96
CA GLU A 58 0.63 -11.56 -12.34
C GLU A 58 1.55 -10.41 -12.80
N GLY A 59 1.50 -10.06 -14.08
CA GLY A 59 2.21 -8.87 -14.59
C GLY A 59 1.70 -7.55 -14.00
N ILE A 60 0.41 -7.42 -13.67
CA ILE A 60 -0.11 -6.25 -12.95
C ILE A 60 0.50 -6.20 -11.54
N CYS A 61 0.58 -7.35 -10.84
CA CYS A 61 1.26 -7.43 -9.55
C CYS A 61 2.73 -7.02 -9.67
N GLU A 62 3.47 -7.50 -10.69
CA GLU A 62 4.84 -7.07 -10.96
C GLU A 62 4.93 -5.54 -11.17
N GLN A 63 3.97 -4.94 -11.87
CA GLN A 63 3.93 -3.50 -12.09
C GLN A 63 3.76 -2.72 -10.78
N LEU A 64 2.92 -3.18 -9.85
CA LEU A 64 2.75 -2.56 -8.53
C LEU A 64 4.05 -2.62 -7.70
N TRP A 65 4.72 -3.78 -7.72
CA TRP A 65 6.02 -3.92 -7.06
C TRP A 65 7.08 -3.04 -7.70
N ARG A 66 7.05 -2.86 -9.02
CA ARG A 66 7.97 -1.95 -9.73
C ARG A 66 7.73 -0.49 -9.33
N LEU A 67 6.48 -0.03 -9.32
CA LEU A 67 6.12 1.33 -8.89
C LEU A 67 6.56 1.59 -7.44
N THR A 68 6.35 0.60 -6.56
CA THR A 68 6.80 0.66 -5.16
C THR A 68 8.33 0.75 -5.07
N TYR A 69 9.04 -0.10 -5.82
CA TYR A 69 10.49 -0.11 -5.87
C TYR A 69 11.07 1.21 -6.39
N ASP A 70 10.53 1.75 -7.47
CA ASP A 70 10.98 3.00 -8.09
C ASP A 70 10.76 4.18 -7.13
N ARG A 71 9.58 4.26 -6.50
CA ARG A 71 9.27 5.26 -5.46
C ARG A 71 10.24 5.17 -4.29
N PHE A 72 10.50 3.95 -3.82
CA PHE A 72 11.40 3.70 -2.72
C PHE A 72 12.85 4.09 -3.05
N LEU A 73 13.34 3.68 -4.22
CA LEU A 73 14.71 3.99 -4.65
C LEU A 73 14.93 5.49 -4.81
N ALA A 74 13.93 6.22 -5.33
CA ALA A 74 13.98 7.67 -5.45
C ALA A 74 14.12 8.37 -4.09
N LEU A 75 13.46 7.86 -3.03
CA LEU A 75 13.59 8.39 -1.67
C LEU A 75 14.96 8.12 -1.07
N VAL A 76 15.44 6.88 -1.15
CA VAL A 76 16.71 6.48 -0.52
C VAL A 76 17.91 7.10 -1.25
N GLN A 77 17.91 7.14 -2.59
CA GLN A 77 18.99 7.78 -3.35
C GLN A 77 18.97 9.32 -3.25
N GLY A 78 17.79 9.91 -3.08
CA GLY A 78 17.66 11.35 -2.83
C GLY A 78 18.28 11.79 -1.51
N ALA A 79 18.31 10.90 -0.51
CA ALA A 79 18.96 11.15 0.78
C ALA A 79 20.49 11.06 0.72
N ASP A 80 21.05 10.22 -0.17
CA ASP A 80 22.50 10.07 -0.34
C ASP A 80 23.15 11.24 -1.10
N GLY A 81 22.38 11.99 -1.90
CA GLY A 81 22.87 13.10 -2.73
C GLY A 81 23.24 14.39 -1.98
N VAL A 82 23.04 14.45 -0.66
CA VAL A 82 23.38 15.63 0.18
C VAL A 82 24.69 15.42 0.97
N HIS A 83 25.31 14.23 0.89
CA HIS A 83 26.56 13.90 1.59
C HIS A 83 27.80 13.83 0.68
N ASP A 84 27.86 14.61 -0.42
CA ASP A 84 29.02 14.63 -1.34
C ASP A 84 30.18 15.54 -0.88
N ASP A 85 30.45 15.58 0.43
CA ASP A 85 31.68 16.18 1.00
C ASP A 85 32.32 15.28 2.08
N ALA A 86 31.85 14.03 2.23
CA ALA A 86 32.44 13.08 3.16
C ALA A 86 33.42 12.15 2.45
N ALA A 87 34.71 12.30 2.79
CA ALA A 87 35.80 11.44 2.33
C ALA A 87 35.45 9.93 2.46
N PRO A 88 35.91 9.07 1.53
CA PRO A 88 35.68 7.62 1.59
C PRO A 88 36.36 7.04 2.83
N GLY A 89 35.59 6.90 3.91
CA GLY A 89 36.08 6.46 5.22
C GLY A 89 35.20 6.86 6.42
N ALA A 90 34.23 7.77 6.26
CA ALA A 90 33.45 8.29 7.40
C ALA A 90 32.28 7.39 7.88
N SER A 91 31.74 6.49 7.05
CA SER A 91 30.59 5.63 7.46
C SER A 91 30.94 4.46 8.39
N ALA A 92 32.17 4.35 8.90
CA ALA A 92 32.61 3.19 9.68
C ALA A 92 32.33 3.25 11.20
N THR A 93 31.61 4.25 11.71
CA THR A 93 31.52 4.48 13.18
C THR A 93 30.13 4.75 13.75
N ALA A 94 29.04 4.46 13.01
CA ALA A 94 27.70 4.51 13.62
C ALA A 94 27.61 3.47 14.75
N SER A 95 27.13 3.86 15.93
CA SER A 95 26.96 2.92 17.05
C SER A 95 25.88 1.88 16.70
N ALA A 96 25.93 0.69 17.30
CA ALA A 96 24.92 -0.35 17.06
C ALA A 96 23.46 0.14 17.24
N PRO A 97 23.12 1.01 18.21
CA PRO A 97 21.78 1.60 18.31
C PRO A 97 21.40 2.50 17.13
N ASP A 98 22.35 3.30 16.62
CA ASP A 98 22.11 4.20 15.49
C ASP A 98 21.87 3.41 14.20
N GLN A 99 22.60 2.30 14.03
CA GLN A 99 22.40 1.38 12.91
C GLN A 99 21.01 0.74 12.97
N ALA A 100 20.56 0.28 14.14
CA ALA A 100 19.22 -0.30 14.29
C ALA A 100 18.12 0.71 13.94
N LEU A 101 18.24 1.97 14.38
CA LEU A 101 17.31 3.04 14.04
C LEU A 101 17.29 3.35 12.53
N GLN A 102 18.45 3.38 11.89
CA GLN A 102 18.56 3.59 10.44
C GLN A 102 17.93 2.43 9.63
N ALA A 103 18.14 1.18 10.05
CA ALA A 103 17.50 0.03 9.43
C ALA A 103 15.98 0.04 9.63
N GLN A 104 15.49 0.43 10.81
CA GLN A 104 14.07 0.60 11.07
C GLN A 104 13.47 1.68 10.17
N GLU A 105 14.14 2.81 10.03
CA GLU A 105 13.69 3.91 9.15
C GLU A 105 13.68 3.48 7.68
N TYR A 106 14.68 2.73 7.23
CA TYR A 106 14.74 2.18 5.88
C TYR A 106 13.52 1.30 5.56
N ILE A 107 13.17 0.39 6.49
CA ILE A 107 12.02 -0.50 6.31
C ILE A 107 10.70 0.28 6.43
N ARG A 108 10.64 1.29 7.31
CA ARG A 108 9.49 2.20 7.41
C ARG A 108 9.25 2.95 6.09
N GLN A 109 10.31 3.45 5.45
CA GLN A 109 10.22 4.11 4.15
C GLN A 109 9.71 3.16 3.07
N TYR A 110 10.20 1.92 3.03
CA TYR A 110 9.71 0.90 2.12
C TYR A 110 8.20 0.61 2.33
N ALA A 111 7.77 0.44 3.58
CA ALA A 111 6.36 0.24 3.94
C ALA A 111 5.46 1.37 3.43
N ASN A 112 5.91 2.61 3.65
CA ASN A 112 5.18 3.80 3.24
C ASN A 112 5.14 3.96 1.72
N CYS A 113 6.19 3.56 1.00
CA CYS A 113 6.16 3.50 -0.47
C CYS A 113 5.15 2.50 -0.99
N LEU A 114 5.09 1.31 -0.38
CA LEU A 114 4.09 0.30 -0.73
C LEU A 114 2.69 0.83 -0.44
N ARG A 115 2.46 1.37 0.75
CA ARG A 115 1.16 1.96 1.15
C ARG A 115 0.69 3.00 0.14
N ALA A 116 1.55 3.96 -0.22
CA ALA A 116 1.22 4.98 -1.20
C ALA A 116 0.86 4.36 -2.57
N THR A 117 1.59 3.34 -3.03
CA THR A 117 1.30 2.67 -4.31
C THR A 117 -0.05 1.97 -4.27
N LEU A 118 -0.41 1.34 -3.14
CA LEU A 118 -1.71 0.69 -2.99
C LEU A 118 -2.86 1.69 -2.87
N GLN A 119 -2.61 2.86 -2.30
CA GLN A 119 -3.58 3.95 -2.24
C GLN A 119 -3.80 4.62 -3.60
N ASP A 120 -2.76 4.69 -4.44
CA ASP A 120 -2.87 5.13 -5.84
C ASP A 120 -3.65 4.12 -6.70
N HIS A 121 -3.62 2.83 -6.32
CA HIS A 121 -4.20 1.71 -7.08
C HIS A 121 -5.12 0.80 -6.23
N PRO A 122 -6.18 1.34 -5.59
CA PRO A 122 -6.96 0.62 -4.57
C PRO A 122 -7.68 -0.62 -5.12
N ASN A 123 -8.09 -0.58 -6.39
CA ASN A 123 -8.77 -1.69 -7.07
C ASN A 123 -7.85 -2.89 -7.36
N THR A 124 -6.55 -2.76 -7.10
CA THR A 124 -5.56 -3.84 -7.28
C THR A 124 -5.17 -4.54 -6.00
N VAL A 125 -5.54 -4.01 -4.82
CA VAL A 125 -5.12 -4.55 -3.52
C VAL A 125 -5.51 -6.02 -3.36
N ILE A 126 -6.69 -6.40 -3.86
CA ILE A 126 -7.15 -7.80 -3.83
C ILE A 126 -6.20 -8.74 -4.60
N LEU A 127 -5.56 -8.27 -5.68
CA LEU A 127 -4.60 -9.09 -6.42
C LEU A 127 -3.38 -9.42 -5.58
N LEU A 128 -2.85 -8.45 -4.82
CA LEU A 128 -1.71 -8.69 -3.94
C LEU A 128 -2.06 -9.62 -2.78
N MET A 129 -3.31 -9.61 -2.32
CA MET A 129 -3.78 -10.56 -1.29
C MET A 129 -3.88 -12.00 -1.83
N THR A 130 -4.21 -12.17 -3.12
CA THR A 130 -4.44 -13.50 -3.71
C THR A 130 -3.27 -14.05 -4.51
N HIS A 131 -2.26 -13.22 -4.80
CA HIS A 131 -1.08 -13.59 -5.58
C HIS A 131 0.21 -13.40 -4.76
N PRO A 132 0.77 -14.48 -4.18
CA PRO A 132 2.05 -14.38 -3.49
C PRO A 132 3.16 -13.94 -4.45
N ILE A 133 4.19 -13.27 -3.92
CA ILE A 133 5.42 -12.97 -4.67
C ILE A 133 6.02 -14.27 -5.18
N SER A 134 5.91 -14.51 -6.49
CA SER A 134 6.22 -15.81 -7.10
C SER A 134 7.00 -15.69 -8.40
N THR A 135 7.07 -14.49 -8.99
CA THR A 135 7.79 -14.30 -10.26
C THR A 135 9.25 -13.97 -10.03
N PRO A 136 10.14 -14.36 -10.98
CA PRO A 136 11.53 -13.92 -10.98
C PRO A 136 11.68 -12.39 -10.94
N GLU A 137 10.78 -11.65 -11.58
CA GLU A 137 10.79 -10.18 -11.58
C GLU A 137 10.50 -9.62 -10.18
N GLN A 138 9.44 -10.09 -9.52
CA GLN A 138 9.12 -9.67 -8.16
C GLN A 138 10.25 -9.99 -7.18
N LEU A 139 10.85 -11.18 -7.31
CA LEU A 139 12.02 -11.56 -6.50
C LEU A 139 13.24 -10.67 -6.79
N SER A 140 13.42 -10.24 -8.04
CA SER A 140 14.50 -9.33 -8.43
C SER A 140 14.31 -7.93 -7.85
N LEU A 141 13.07 -7.43 -7.81
CA LEU A 141 12.73 -6.15 -7.17
C LEU A 141 12.99 -6.21 -5.65
N LEU A 142 12.57 -7.30 -5.00
CA LEU A 142 12.86 -7.54 -3.58
C LEU A 142 14.37 -7.63 -3.30
N ALA A 143 15.11 -8.35 -4.14
CA ALA A 143 16.56 -8.41 -4.06
C ALA A 143 17.20 -7.02 -4.26
N GLY A 144 16.62 -6.17 -5.10
CA GLY A 144 17.03 -4.78 -5.30
C GLY A 144 16.91 -3.94 -4.02
N VAL A 145 15.82 -4.10 -3.26
CA VAL A 145 15.64 -3.44 -1.96
C VAL A 145 16.74 -3.90 -0.98
N LEU A 146 16.94 -5.22 -0.83
CA LEU A 146 17.98 -5.76 0.03
C LEU A 146 19.39 -5.31 -0.39
N ALA A 147 19.66 -5.28 -1.70
CA ALA A 147 20.94 -4.81 -2.22
C ALA A 147 21.15 -3.30 -1.98
N SER A 148 20.08 -2.50 -1.97
CA SER A 148 20.17 -1.09 -1.63
C SER A 148 20.45 -0.88 -0.14
N LEU A 149 19.89 -1.71 0.74
CA LEU A 149 20.25 -1.74 2.16
C LEU A 149 21.71 -2.16 2.36
N ALA A 150 22.20 -3.13 1.58
CA ALA A 150 23.61 -3.53 1.60
C ALA A 150 24.57 -2.39 1.23
N ARG A 151 24.18 -1.54 0.27
CA ARG A 151 24.98 -0.37 -0.14
C ARG A 151 25.06 0.71 0.95
N SER A 152 24.08 0.81 1.84
CA SER A 152 24.12 1.73 2.99
C SER A 152 24.88 1.16 4.19
N GLY A 153 25.54 0.00 4.05
CA GLY A 153 26.42 -0.58 5.07
C GLY A 153 25.77 -1.67 5.94
N PHE A 154 24.53 -2.08 5.63
CA PHE A 154 23.81 -3.10 6.37
C PHE A 154 23.86 -4.45 5.68
N THR A 155 24.41 -5.49 6.31
CA THR A 155 24.37 -6.85 5.75
C THR A 155 22.96 -7.44 5.89
N PRO A 156 22.22 -7.69 4.80
CA PRO A 156 20.88 -8.26 4.91
C PRO A 156 20.92 -9.70 5.40
N THR A 157 20.04 -10.05 6.33
CA THR A 157 19.91 -11.40 6.90
C THR A 157 18.57 -12.04 6.54
N THR A 158 18.38 -13.30 6.94
CA THR A 158 17.07 -13.96 6.88
C THR A 158 16.01 -13.18 7.65
N ASP A 159 16.38 -12.58 8.78
CA ASP A 159 15.48 -11.77 9.59
C ASP A 159 15.10 -10.46 8.87
N THR A 160 16.04 -9.85 8.13
CA THR A 160 15.74 -8.70 7.27
C THR A 160 14.70 -9.04 6.21
N LEU A 161 14.85 -10.19 5.55
CA LEU A 161 13.90 -10.68 4.56
C LEU A 161 12.52 -10.98 5.19
N ALA A 162 12.50 -11.62 6.35
CA ALA A 162 11.27 -11.92 7.08
C ALA A 162 10.55 -10.62 7.50
N LEU A 163 11.31 -9.61 7.94
CA LEU A 163 10.77 -8.31 8.33
C LEU A 163 10.18 -7.55 7.14
N ILE A 164 10.89 -7.49 6.01
CA ILE A 164 10.36 -6.88 4.77
C ILE A 164 9.07 -7.59 4.32
N THR A 165 9.06 -8.92 4.35
CA THR A 165 7.88 -9.71 3.99
C THR A 165 6.71 -9.44 4.95
N SER A 166 6.99 -9.37 6.25
CA SER A 166 5.99 -9.10 7.29
C SER A 166 5.37 -7.71 7.13
N VAL A 167 6.21 -6.70 6.89
CA VAL A 167 5.78 -5.32 6.66
C VAL A 167 4.99 -5.20 5.36
N SER A 168 5.37 -5.93 4.29
CA SER A 168 4.60 -5.98 3.05
C SER A 168 3.19 -6.57 3.24
N VAL A 169 3.08 -7.67 3.96
CA VAL A 169 1.79 -8.31 4.27
C VAL A 169 0.95 -7.43 5.17
N TYR A 170 1.54 -6.87 6.23
CA TYR A 170 0.90 -5.90 7.13
C TYR A 170 0.33 -4.73 6.34
N THR A 171 1.15 -4.09 5.50
CA THR A 171 0.75 -2.93 4.69
C THR A 171 -0.36 -3.29 3.72
N THR A 172 -0.26 -4.42 3.02
CA THR A 172 -1.29 -4.87 2.07
C THR A 172 -2.62 -5.13 2.78
N GLY A 173 -2.59 -5.83 3.92
CA GLY A 173 -3.80 -6.10 4.71
C GLY A 173 -4.42 -4.83 5.31
N PHE A 174 -3.58 -3.89 5.75
CA PHE A 174 -4.05 -2.63 6.31
C PHE A 174 -4.74 -1.77 5.26
N VAL A 175 -4.12 -1.60 4.07
CA VAL A 175 -4.76 -0.87 2.96
C VAL A 175 -6.00 -1.60 2.48
N ALA A 176 -6.02 -2.93 2.45
CA ALA A 176 -7.23 -3.68 2.11
C ALA A 176 -8.39 -3.35 3.07
N ALA A 177 -8.13 -3.28 4.37
CA ALA A 177 -9.14 -2.86 5.35
C ALA A 177 -9.61 -1.41 5.14
N GLU A 178 -8.75 -0.51 4.64
CA GLU A 178 -9.10 0.87 4.29
C GLU A 178 -9.99 0.94 3.03
N VAL A 179 -9.65 0.21 1.96
CA VAL A 179 -10.25 0.42 0.63
C VAL A 179 -11.29 -0.62 0.23
N VAL A 180 -11.25 -1.84 0.79
CA VAL A 180 -12.19 -2.91 0.43
C VAL A 180 -13.44 -2.80 1.31
N PRO A 181 -14.66 -2.69 0.74
CA PRO A 181 -15.88 -2.66 1.54
C PRO A 181 -16.09 -4.00 2.27
N PRO A 182 -16.73 -4.00 3.46
CA PRO A 182 -17.03 -5.23 4.18
C PRO A 182 -17.87 -6.18 3.30
N ALA A 183 -17.59 -7.47 3.36
CA ALA A 183 -18.36 -8.44 2.61
C ALA A 183 -19.85 -8.41 3.03
N GLY A 184 -20.75 -8.24 2.06
CA GLY A 184 -22.20 -8.24 2.29
C GLY A 184 -22.86 -6.88 2.51
N THR A 185 -22.10 -5.78 2.48
CA THR A 185 -22.69 -4.42 2.48
C THR A 185 -23.12 -4.04 1.06
N SER A 186 -24.38 -3.67 0.86
CA SER A 186 -24.81 -2.89 -0.31
C SER A 186 -24.20 -1.49 -0.26
N ASP A 187 -23.91 -0.89 -1.42
CA ASP A 187 -23.12 0.37 -1.63
C ASP A 187 -23.44 1.56 -0.70
N ASP A 188 -24.58 1.58 0.00
CA ASP A 188 -25.06 2.71 0.81
C ASP A 188 -24.88 2.58 2.33
N ALA A 189 -24.26 1.52 2.87
CA ALA A 189 -24.16 1.37 4.33
C ALA A 189 -22.77 0.91 4.78
N VAL A 190 -21.96 1.89 5.17
CA VAL A 190 -21.07 1.94 6.36
C VAL A 190 -20.00 3.00 6.07
N ALA A 191 -20.13 4.16 6.69
CA ALA A 191 -18.99 5.05 6.86
C ALA A 191 -17.98 4.34 7.77
N LYS A 192 -16.81 3.98 7.23
CA LYS A 192 -15.75 3.36 8.04
C LYS A 192 -15.29 4.36 9.12
N PRO A 193 -15.22 3.97 10.40
CA PRO A 193 -14.70 4.85 11.45
C PRO A 193 -13.30 5.36 11.07
N GLY A 194 -13.11 6.68 11.01
CA GLY A 194 -11.80 7.28 10.72
C GLY A 194 -11.44 7.44 9.23
N SER A 195 -12.38 7.23 8.29
CA SER A 195 -12.17 7.60 6.87
C SER A 195 -12.24 9.12 6.70
N ALA A 196 -11.15 9.83 7.00
CA ALA A 196 -11.01 11.22 6.60
C ALA A 196 -10.75 11.27 5.08
N ALA A 197 -11.80 11.40 4.28
CA ALA A 197 -11.64 11.75 2.88
C ALA A 197 -10.88 13.09 2.76
N PRO A 198 -9.92 13.25 1.84
CA PRO A 198 -9.26 14.53 1.64
C PRO A 198 -10.30 15.56 1.19
N ALA A 199 -10.35 16.69 1.89
CA ALA A 199 -11.31 17.77 1.67
C ALA A 199 -11.19 18.33 0.24
N ALA A 200 -12.07 17.89 -0.66
CA ALA A 200 -12.35 18.61 -1.89
C ALA A 200 -13.19 19.85 -1.56
N ALA A 201 -12.79 21.00 -2.11
CA ALA A 201 -13.39 22.31 -1.85
C ALA A 201 -14.93 22.33 -2.08
N PRO A 202 -15.70 23.11 -1.29
CA PRO A 202 -17.15 23.00 -1.28
C PRO A 202 -17.75 23.62 -2.54
N THR A 203 -18.57 22.84 -3.23
CA THR A 203 -19.62 23.36 -4.13
C THR A 203 -20.94 23.33 -3.35
N PRO A 204 -21.79 24.37 -3.38
CA PRO A 204 -22.92 24.45 -2.46
C PRO A 204 -24.08 23.60 -2.98
N ALA A 205 -24.35 22.47 -2.32
CA ALA A 205 -25.61 21.73 -2.50
C ALA A 205 -25.99 20.97 -1.21
N ALA A 206 -27.12 21.41 -0.62
CA ALA A 206 -28.02 20.76 0.35
C ALA A 206 -27.44 20.18 1.66
N PRO A 207 -28.18 20.22 2.79
CA PRO A 207 -27.68 19.71 4.06
C PRO A 207 -27.69 18.17 4.04
N SER A 208 -26.52 17.54 4.20
CA SER A 208 -26.42 16.09 4.44
C SER A 208 -26.34 15.83 5.94
N GLU A 209 -27.42 15.33 6.54
CA GLU A 209 -27.52 14.94 7.96
C GLU A 209 -26.89 13.55 8.27
N GLY A 210 -26.26 12.87 7.31
CA GLY A 210 -25.88 11.45 7.44
C GLY A 210 -24.51 11.14 8.09
N ALA A 211 -23.61 12.11 8.23
CA ALA A 211 -22.25 11.85 8.76
C ALA A 211 -22.18 11.91 10.29
N ASP A 212 -22.93 12.82 10.90
CA ASP A 212 -22.96 12.99 12.36
C ASP A 212 -23.69 11.82 13.04
N ASP A 213 -24.77 11.31 12.43
CA ASP A 213 -25.55 10.18 12.97
C ASP A 213 -24.78 8.84 12.99
N ALA A 214 -23.89 8.60 12.02
CA ALA A 214 -23.13 7.35 11.93
C ALA A 214 -21.99 7.28 12.96
N VAL A 215 -21.34 8.42 13.25
CA VAL A 215 -20.32 8.52 14.31
C VAL A 215 -20.99 8.37 15.68
N VAL A 216 -22.15 8.98 15.88
CA VAL A 216 -22.93 8.86 17.12
C VAL A 216 -23.34 7.40 17.38
N ALA A 217 -23.85 6.68 16.37
CA ALA A 217 -24.22 5.26 16.50
C ALA A 217 -23.04 4.35 16.91
N GLY A 218 -21.85 4.54 16.30
CA GLY A 218 -20.66 3.77 16.65
C GLY A 218 -20.12 4.05 18.06
N THR A 219 -20.31 5.27 18.58
CA THR A 219 -19.94 5.63 19.95
C THR A 219 -20.88 5.07 21.02
N GLU A 220 -22.17 4.95 20.72
CA GLU A 220 -23.16 4.33 21.61
C GLU A 220 -22.91 2.82 21.75
N ASP A 221 -22.57 2.13 20.66
CA ASP A 221 -22.26 0.70 20.67
C ASP A 221 -20.99 0.35 21.47
N LEU A 222 -19.94 1.18 21.40
CA LEU A 222 -18.70 0.96 22.14
C LEU A 222 -18.87 1.12 23.66
N MET A 223 -19.70 2.09 24.08
CA MET A 223 -20.03 2.27 25.49
C MET A 223 -20.92 1.12 26.01
N ALA A 224 -21.84 0.62 25.19
CA ALA A 224 -22.64 -0.55 25.51
C ALA A 224 -21.77 -1.82 25.68
N VAL A 225 -20.81 -2.05 24.78
CA VAL A 225 -19.86 -3.17 24.87
C VAL A 225 -18.98 -3.05 26.12
N SER A 226 -18.49 -1.85 26.45
CA SER A 226 -17.71 -1.62 27.68
C SER A 226 -18.50 -1.96 28.94
N ALA A 227 -19.81 -1.69 28.96
CA ALA A 227 -20.69 -2.01 30.08
C ALA A 227 -20.97 -3.53 30.23
N MET A 228 -20.67 -4.34 29.21
CA MET A 228 -20.80 -5.80 29.25
C MET A 228 -19.53 -6.50 29.78
N LEU A 229 -18.43 -5.77 29.96
CA LEU A 229 -17.18 -6.31 30.49
C LEU A 229 -17.22 -6.40 32.02
N ASP A 230 -16.38 -7.26 32.59
CA ASP A 230 -16.11 -7.22 34.03
C ASP A 230 -15.55 -5.84 34.41
N PRO A 231 -15.87 -5.29 35.60
CA PRO A 231 -15.39 -3.98 36.03
C PRO A 231 -13.87 -3.79 35.96
N ALA A 232 -13.08 -4.86 36.17
CA ALA A 232 -11.63 -4.79 36.06
C ALA A 232 -11.17 -4.63 34.60
N ASP A 233 -11.79 -5.37 33.68
CA ASP A 233 -11.50 -5.30 32.25
C ASP A 233 -11.96 -3.96 31.65
N ALA A 234 -13.13 -3.48 32.07
CA ALA A 234 -13.65 -2.17 31.67
C ALA A 234 -12.71 -1.03 32.11
N ALA A 235 -12.20 -1.09 33.36
CA ALA A 235 -11.24 -0.11 33.86
C ALA A 235 -9.90 -0.17 33.10
N ALA A 236 -9.42 -1.37 32.75
CA ALA A 236 -8.19 -1.55 31.99
C ALA A 236 -8.30 -1.00 30.55
N LEU A 237 -9.48 -1.10 29.91
CA LEU A 237 -9.72 -0.65 28.53
C LEU A 237 -10.19 0.81 28.42
N GLN A 238 -10.55 1.44 29.54
CA GLN A 238 -11.07 2.80 29.57
C GLN A 238 -10.20 3.84 28.83
N PRO A 239 -8.85 3.82 28.90
CA PRO A 239 -8.02 4.73 28.14
C PRO A 239 -8.15 4.54 26.61
N LEU A 240 -8.21 3.28 26.15
CA LEU A 240 -8.35 2.95 24.73
C LEU A 240 -9.74 3.33 24.20
N ILE A 241 -10.79 3.06 24.97
CA ILE A 241 -12.16 3.49 24.64
C ILE A 241 -12.20 5.02 24.53
N GLY A 242 -11.57 5.74 25.47
CA GLY A 242 -11.47 7.20 25.42
C GLY A 242 -10.78 7.74 24.17
N GLU A 243 -9.72 7.09 23.68
CA GLU A 243 -9.06 7.47 22.43
C GLU A 243 -9.94 7.25 21.19
N VAL A 244 -10.67 6.14 21.15
CA VAL A 244 -11.63 5.83 20.08
C VAL A 244 -12.74 6.89 20.04
N LEU A 245 -13.36 7.16 21.19
CA LEU A 245 -14.45 8.14 21.31
C LEU A 245 -14.00 9.58 20.99
N ALA A 246 -12.74 9.91 21.26
CA ALA A 246 -12.17 11.22 20.93
C ALA A 246 -11.82 11.39 19.45
N GLY A 247 -12.13 10.41 18.58
CA GLY A 247 -11.81 10.46 17.15
C GLY A 247 -10.31 10.40 16.86
N LYS A 248 -9.47 10.04 17.84
CA LYS A 248 -8.01 9.85 17.68
C LYS A 248 -7.66 8.52 17.02
N TRP A 249 -8.69 7.79 16.61
CA TRP A 249 -8.62 6.52 15.93
C TRP A 249 -8.76 6.75 14.42
N ASP A 250 -7.67 7.20 13.80
CA ASP A 250 -7.57 7.30 12.35
C ASP A 250 -6.68 6.17 11.80
N PHE A 251 -7.02 5.66 10.62
CA PHE A 251 -6.33 4.54 9.99
C PHE A 251 -4.83 4.81 9.78
N SER A 252 -4.43 6.06 9.53
CA SER A 252 -3.03 6.40 9.31
C SER A 252 -2.18 6.31 10.56
N ALA A 253 -2.68 6.83 11.68
CA ALA A 253 -2.04 6.72 12.99
C ALA A 253 -1.97 5.25 13.44
N GLN A 254 -3.00 4.46 13.13
CA GLN A 254 -3.00 3.02 13.42
C GLN A 254 -1.97 2.24 12.59
N PHE A 255 -1.87 2.55 11.30
CA PHE A 255 -0.85 1.98 10.42
C PHE A 255 0.56 2.26 10.97
N GLU A 256 0.86 3.51 11.32
CA GLU A 256 2.19 3.89 11.81
C GLU A 256 2.51 3.27 13.18
N ARG A 257 1.53 3.18 14.09
CA ARG A 257 1.69 2.50 15.39
C ARG A 257 1.95 1.01 15.24
N GLY A 258 1.20 0.32 14.36
CA GLY A 258 1.39 -1.11 14.14
C GLY A 258 2.71 -1.40 13.43
N LEU A 259 3.08 -0.58 12.44
CA LEU A 259 4.39 -0.66 11.79
C LEU A 259 5.54 -0.46 12.80
N GLU A 260 5.43 0.53 13.69
CA GLU A 260 6.41 0.77 14.74
C GLU A 260 6.52 -0.42 15.72
N ALA A 261 5.41 -1.05 16.09
CA ALA A 261 5.40 -2.24 16.94
C ALA A 261 6.11 -3.43 16.26
N ILE A 262 5.84 -3.68 14.97
CA ILE A 262 6.51 -4.71 14.18
C ILE A 262 8.03 -4.47 14.13
N LEU A 263 8.45 -3.22 13.87
CA LEU A 263 9.86 -2.85 13.77
C LEU A 263 10.61 -2.92 15.11
N ARG A 264 9.90 -2.78 16.24
CA ARG A 264 10.47 -2.91 17.59
C ARG A 264 10.45 -4.34 18.13
N GLY A 265 9.76 -5.27 17.47
CA GLY A 265 9.61 -6.65 17.93
C GLY A 265 8.80 -6.76 19.23
N TRP A 266 7.77 -5.93 19.37
CA TRP A 266 6.85 -5.91 20.51
C TRP A 266 6.03 -7.20 20.63
#